data_AF-A6WAJ1-F1
#
_entry.id   AF-A6WAJ1-F1
#
_cell.length_a   1.000
_cell.length_b   1.000
_cell.length_c   1.000
_cell.angle_alpha   90.00
_cell.angle_beta   90.00
_cell.angle_gamma   90.00
#
_symmetry.space_group_name_H-M   'P 1'
#
loop_
_entity.id
_entity.type
_entity.pdbx_description
1 polymer ?
#
loop_
_entity_poly.entity_id
_entity_poly.type
_entity_poly.pdbx_seq_one_letter_code
_entity_poly.pdbx_strand_id
1 'polypeptide(L)'
;MRQAGAVTIEMTRGDRQSFSRASYGQHLHQVSFAGQDLTSVSIPRLLWLERCSFDGADLRQATLDGMHLKLCTLKDANLRGASLRGVSFTGCDLTGADLRDADLHGASFGAVNTGNSSGRTVLSGALLDQAALVDAEVDASTVLPED
;
A
#
# COMPACT_ATOMS: atom_id res chain seq x y z
N MET A 1 -27.14 -14.06 7.87
CA MET A 1 -25.97 -13.39 8.49
C MET A 1 -26.06 -11.92 8.13
N ARG A 2 -26.16 -11.05 9.14
CA ARG A 2 -26.45 -9.62 8.96
C ARG A 2 -25.26 -8.94 8.27
N GLN A 3 -25.49 -8.34 7.11
CA GLN A 3 -24.62 -7.30 6.57
C GLN A 3 -24.55 -6.20 7.64
N ALA A 4 -23.43 -6.13 8.35
CA ALA A 4 -23.06 -4.90 9.05
C ALA A 4 -22.99 -3.82 7.97
N GLY A 5 -23.79 -2.77 8.12
CA GLY A 5 -23.83 -1.67 7.17
C GLY A 5 -22.42 -1.12 7.00
N ALA A 6 -21.76 -1.50 5.90
CA ALA A 6 -20.65 -0.76 5.38
C ALA A 6 -21.23 0.62 5.09
N VAL A 7 -20.90 1.59 5.94
CA VAL A 7 -21.00 2.99 5.55
C VAL A 7 -19.98 3.14 4.45
N THR A 8 -20.37 2.81 3.22
CA THR A 8 -19.63 3.15 2.01
C THR A 8 -19.65 4.66 1.98
N ILE A 9 -18.61 5.28 2.53
CA ILE A 9 -18.41 6.68 2.29
C ILE A 9 -18.02 6.75 0.81
N GLU A 10 -18.94 7.18 -0.06
CA GLU A 10 -18.65 7.53 -1.45
C GLU A 10 -17.77 8.80 -1.48
N MET A 11 -16.59 8.73 -0.86
CA MET A 11 -15.53 9.70 -1.03
C MET A 11 -14.86 9.37 -2.36
N THR A 12 -15.28 10.05 -3.43
CA THR A 12 -14.56 9.98 -4.72
C THR A 12 -13.14 10.52 -4.60
N ARG A 13 -12.88 11.38 -3.62
CA ARG A 13 -11.55 11.88 -3.24
C ARG A 13 -11.41 11.90 -1.72
N GLY A 14 -10.37 11.25 -1.23
CA GLY A 14 -9.94 11.31 0.16
C GLY A 14 -8.82 12.33 0.36
N ASP A 15 -8.58 12.68 1.62
CA ASP A 15 -7.52 13.56 2.07
C ASP A 15 -6.85 12.95 3.32
N ARG A 16 -5.79 13.58 3.80
CA ARG A 16 -5.04 13.11 4.98
C ARG A 16 -5.90 12.97 6.24
N GLN A 17 -6.81 13.93 6.48
CA GLN A 17 -7.67 13.93 7.66
C GLN A 17 -8.73 12.84 7.55
N SER A 18 -9.32 12.63 6.38
CA SER A 18 -10.27 11.55 6.18
C SER A 18 -9.61 10.17 6.28
N PHE A 19 -8.39 10.03 5.75
CA PHE A 19 -7.61 8.78 5.84
C PHE A 19 -7.23 8.44 7.29
N SER A 20 -6.67 9.41 8.03
CA SER A 20 -6.28 9.19 9.43
C SER A 20 -7.45 8.93 10.38
N ARG A 21 -8.66 9.37 10.02
CA ARG A 21 -9.88 9.18 10.83
C ARG A 21 -10.70 7.95 10.45
N ALA A 22 -10.30 7.23 9.42
CA ALA A 22 -10.95 5.98 9.04
C ALA A 22 -10.93 5.00 10.22
N SER A 23 -12.06 4.34 10.45
CA SER A 23 -12.30 3.53 11.65
C SER A 23 -12.19 2.03 11.35
N TYR A 24 -11.87 1.24 12.38
CA TYR A 24 -11.71 -0.21 12.27
C TYR A 24 -12.88 -0.90 11.58
N GLY A 25 -12.58 -1.83 10.68
CA GLY A 25 -13.58 -2.57 9.92
C GLY A 25 -14.29 -1.77 8.83
N GLN A 26 -13.93 -0.49 8.62
CA GLN A 26 -14.37 0.21 7.44
C GLN A 26 -13.69 -0.38 6.20
N HIS A 27 -14.52 -0.55 5.18
CA HIS A 27 -14.10 -0.94 3.85
C HIS A 27 -14.17 0.31 2.98
N LEU A 28 -13.01 0.82 2.55
CA LEU A 28 -12.97 1.88 1.54
C LEU A 28 -12.87 1.21 0.17
N HIS A 29 -13.80 1.57 -0.71
CA HIS A 29 -13.86 1.06 -2.06
C HIS A 29 -13.81 2.24 -3.04
N GLN A 30 -12.86 2.21 -3.99
CA GLN A 30 -12.73 3.22 -5.05
C GLN A 30 -12.47 4.67 -4.57
N VAL A 31 -11.80 4.84 -3.43
CA VAL A 31 -11.41 6.17 -2.93
C VAL A 31 -10.04 6.56 -3.49
N SER A 32 -9.92 7.78 -4.03
CA SER A 32 -8.64 8.31 -4.50
C SER A 32 -7.97 9.22 -3.46
N PHE A 33 -6.75 8.87 -3.07
CA PHE A 33 -5.80 9.67 -2.29
C PHE A 33 -4.59 10.09 -3.14
N ALA A 34 -4.73 10.10 -4.46
CA ALA A 34 -3.63 10.40 -5.38
C ALA A 34 -3.02 11.78 -5.13
N GLY A 35 -1.68 11.84 -5.13
CA GLY A 35 -0.88 13.04 -4.90
C GLY A 35 -1.05 13.68 -3.52
N GLN A 36 -1.68 13.00 -2.55
CA GLN A 36 -1.88 13.54 -1.21
C GLN A 36 -0.60 13.43 -0.37
N ASP A 37 -0.41 14.38 0.54
CA ASP A 37 0.59 14.28 1.61
C ASP A 37 0.01 13.46 2.78
N LEU A 38 0.44 12.21 2.85
CA LEU A 38 0.12 11.23 3.89
C LEU A 38 1.37 10.86 4.73
N THR A 39 2.42 11.68 4.66
CA THR A 39 3.69 11.49 5.38
C THR A 39 3.46 11.27 6.88
N SER A 40 4.01 10.22 7.48
CA SER A 40 3.87 9.92 8.91
C SER A 40 2.42 9.75 9.38
N VAL A 41 1.46 9.48 8.48
CA VAL A 41 0.13 9.10 8.93
C VAL A 41 0.25 7.78 9.68
N SER A 42 -0.28 7.74 10.90
CA SER A 42 -0.38 6.51 11.66
C SER A 42 -1.82 6.05 11.57
N ILE A 43 -2.04 4.89 10.96
CA ILE A 43 -3.35 4.25 10.94
C ILE A 43 -3.34 3.16 12.01
N PRO A 44 -3.97 3.40 13.17
CA PRO A 44 -3.85 2.49 14.30
C PRO A 44 -4.61 1.16 14.12
N ARG A 45 -5.29 0.94 12.97
CA ARG A 45 -6.32 -0.09 12.84
C ARG A 45 -6.43 -0.66 11.42
N LEU A 46 -6.62 -1.98 11.35
CA LEU A 46 -6.73 -2.78 10.12
C LEU A 46 -7.92 -2.30 9.26
N LEU A 47 -7.63 -1.64 8.14
CA LEU A 47 -8.62 -1.24 7.13
C LEU A 47 -8.56 -2.20 5.94
N TRP A 48 -9.72 -2.43 5.34
CA TRP A 48 -9.81 -2.99 3.99
C TRP A 48 -9.89 -1.86 2.99
N LEU A 49 -8.93 -1.83 2.07
CA LEU A 49 -8.90 -0.92 0.95
C LEU A 49 -9.02 -1.75 -0.33
N GLU A 50 -10.11 -1.59 -1.05
CA GLU A 50 -10.31 -2.25 -2.34
C GLU A 50 -10.40 -1.20 -3.45
N ARG A 51 -9.57 -1.35 -4.49
CA ARG A 51 -9.58 -0.44 -5.67
C ARG A 51 -9.36 1.03 -5.34
N CYS A 52 -8.69 1.34 -4.23
CA CYS A 52 -8.30 2.71 -3.89
C CYS A 52 -7.04 3.12 -4.69
N SER A 53 -6.84 4.42 -4.88
CA SER A 53 -5.65 4.97 -5.55
C SER A 53 -4.82 5.81 -4.59
N PHE A 54 -3.53 5.54 -4.53
CA PHE A 54 -2.50 6.30 -3.83
C PHE A 54 -1.42 6.79 -4.81
N ASP A 55 -1.77 6.92 -6.10
CA ASP A 55 -0.79 7.24 -7.13
C ASP A 55 -0.12 8.59 -6.85
N GLY A 56 1.21 8.61 -6.83
CA GLY A 56 2.02 9.78 -6.49
C GLY A 56 1.82 10.31 -5.06
N ALA A 57 1.14 9.59 -4.17
CA ALA A 57 0.98 10.01 -2.78
C ALA A 57 2.31 9.94 -2.02
N ASP A 58 2.50 10.88 -1.09
CA ASP A 58 3.64 10.85 -0.18
C ASP A 58 3.23 10.12 1.11
N LEU A 59 3.71 8.88 1.27
CA LEU A 59 3.45 8.00 2.40
C LEU A 59 4.74 7.75 3.22
N ARG A 60 5.75 8.62 3.09
CA ARG A 60 7.01 8.49 3.82
C ARG A 60 6.74 8.37 5.31
N GLN A 61 7.41 7.42 5.97
CA GLN A 61 7.29 7.19 7.42
C GLN A 61 5.85 6.90 7.91
N ALA A 62 4.90 6.60 7.02
CA ALA A 62 3.55 6.21 7.41
C ALA A 62 3.57 4.85 8.14
N THR A 63 2.64 4.66 9.08
CA THR A 63 2.41 3.37 9.74
C THR A 63 1.11 2.79 9.20
N LEU A 64 1.22 1.76 8.35
CA LEU A 64 0.10 1.07 7.68
C LEU A 64 0.04 -0.42 8.05
N ASP A 65 0.63 -0.79 9.18
CA ASP A 65 0.79 -2.20 9.59
C ASP A 65 -0.54 -2.99 9.55
N GLY A 66 -0.47 -4.19 9.00
CA GLY A 66 -1.57 -5.15 8.90
C GLY A 66 -2.69 -4.75 7.93
N MET A 67 -2.58 -3.63 7.22
CA MET A 67 -3.63 -3.22 6.28
C MET A 67 -3.83 -4.23 5.14
N HIS A 68 -5.07 -4.33 4.67
CA HIS A 68 -5.45 -5.19 3.56
C HIS A 68 -5.72 -4.34 2.32
N LEU A 69 -4.72 -4.22 1.44
CA LEU A 69 -4.82 -3.52 0.17
C LEU A 69 -5.08 -4.56 -0.92
N LYS A 70 -6.25 -4.45 -1.55
CA LYS A 70 -6.66 -5.33 -2.63
C LYS A 70 -6.93 -4.52 -3.90
N LEU A 71 -6.28 -4.89 -5.00
CA LEU A 71 -6.48 -4.23 -6.31
C LEU A 71 -6.30 -2.69 -6.24
N CYS A 72 -5.50 -2.19 -5.30
CA CYS A 72 -5.21 -0.77 -5.17
C CYS A 72 -4.05 -0.38 -6.10
N THR A 73 -3.96 0.89 -6.44
CA THR A 73 -2.84 1.45 -7.22
C THR A 73 -2.02 2.37 -6.33
N LEU A 74 -0.71 2.18 -6.32
CA LEU A 74 0.26 3.00 -5.58
C LEU A 74 1.39 3.42 -6.53
N LYS A 75 1.06 3.72 -7.79
CA LYS A 75 2.06 4.05 -8.81
C LYS A 75 2.80 5.31 -8.41
N ASP A 76 4.12 5.30 -8.55
CA ASP A 76 4.98 6.44 -8.18
C ASP A 76 4.79 6.94 -6.74
N ALA A 77 4.18 6.15 -5.85
CA ALA A 77 3.98 6.52 -4.46
C ALA A 77 5.31 6.47 -3.69
N ASN A 78 5.52 7.40 -2.76
CA ASN A 78 6.72 7.47 -1.96
C ASN A 78 6.46 6.85 -0.58
N LEU A 79 6.89 5.61 -0.38
CA LEU A 79 6.71 4.82 0.84
C LEU A 79 8.00 4.71 1.67
N ARG A 80 8.97 5.62 1.47
CA ARG A 80 10.28 5.50 2.12
C ARG A 80 10.21 5.48 3.64
N GLY A 81 10.80 4.44 4.22
CA GLY A 81 10.77 4.17 5.65
C GLY A 81 9.38 4.05 6.25
N ALA A 82 8.35 3.75 5.45
CA ALA A 82 7.03 3.40 5.98
C ALA A 82 7.09 2.05 6.71
N SER A 83 6.27 1.90 7.75
CA SER A 83 6.00 0.62 8.38
C SER A 83 4.82 -0.04 7.68
N LEU A 84 5.09 -1.18 7.05
CA LEU A 84 4.18 -1.97 6.22
C LEU A 84 4.14 -3.42 6.71
N ARG A 85 4.34 -3.62 8.02
CA ARG A 85 4.47 -4.95 8.62
C ARG A 85 3.17 -5.71 8.48
N GLY A 86 3.20 -6.93 7.95
CA GLY A 86 2.01 -7.75 7.77
C GLY A 86 0.98 -7.21 6.75
N VAL A 87 1.33 -6.19 5.95
CA VAL A 87 0.43 -5.65 4.93
C VAL A 87 0.21 -6.66 3.82
N SER A 88 -1.02 -6.77 3.33
CA SER A 88 -1.33 -7.54 2.11
C SER A 88 -1.51 -6.58 0.93
N PHE A 89 -0.72 -6.78 -0.14
CA PHE A 89 -0.76 -6.02 -1.39
C PHE A 89 -1.43 -6.78 -2.54
N THR A 90 -2.41 -7.64 -2.25
CA THR A 90 -2.94 -8.58 -3.25
C THR A 90 -3.52 -7.88 -4.48
N GLY A 91 -2.98 -8.17 -5.66
CA GLY A 91 -3.43 -7.59 -6.93
C GLY A 91 -3.12 -6.10 -7.08
N CYS A 92 -2.28 -5.52 -6.21
CA CYS A 92 -1.96 -4.10 -6.27
C CYS A 92 -0.95 -3.78 -7.38
N ASP A 93 -0.92 -2.52 -7.80
CA ASP A 93 0.06 -1.99 -8.74
C ASP A 93 1.02 -1.04 -8.01
N LEU A 94 2.28 -1.44 -7.87
CA LEU A 94 3.37 -0.72 -7.22
C LEU A 94 4.35 -0.11 -8.25
N THR A 95 4.00 -0.07 -9.54
CA THR A 95 4.89 0.43 -10.61
C THR A 95 5.46 1.81 -10.25
N GLY A 96 6.79 1.94 -10.19
CA GLY A 96 7.47 3.20 -9.85
C GLY A 96 7.42 3.60 -8.36
N ALA A 97 6.75 2.84 -7.50
CA ALA A 97 6.72 3.11 -6.06
C ALA A 97 8.11 2.98 -5.43
N ASP A 98 8.40 3.85 -4.46
CA ASP A 98 9.66 3.83 -3.72
C ASP A 98 9.44 3.34 -2.29
N LEU A 99 9.90 2.12 -2.01
CA LEU A 99 9.81 1.42 -0.74
C LEU A 99 11.17 1.36 -0.02
N ARG A 100 12.13 2.25 -0.36
CA ARG A 100 13.45 2.21 0.28
C ARG A 100 13.32 2.40 1.79
N ASP A 101 14.09 1.61 2.53
CA ASP A 101 14.10 1.59 3.99
C ASP A 101 12.75 1.22 4.65
N ALA A 102 11.74 0.80 3.87
CA ALA A 102 10.44 0.41 4.43
C ALA A 102 10.52 -0.92 5.18
N ASP A 103 9.73 -1.06 6.25
CA ASP A 103 9.61 -2.31 6.99
C ASP A 103 8.47 -3.15 6.42
N LEU A 104 8.82 -4.19 5.66
CA LEU A 104 7.90 -5.12 5.00
C LEU A 104 7.83 -6.46 5.73
N HIS A 105 8.23 -6.52 7.01
CA HIS A 105 8.24 -7.77 7.76
C HIS A 105 6.87 -8.45 7.77
N GLY A 106 6.81 -9.69 7.29
CA GLY A 106 5.56 -10.46 7.16
C GLY A 106 4.56 -9.93 6.14
N ALA A 107 4.92 -8.94 5.30
CA ALA A 107 4.06 -8.45 4.23
C ALA A 107 3.83 -9.54 3.17
N SER A 108 2.66 -9.53 2.53
CA SER A 108 2.31 -10.47 1.48
C SER A 108 2.05 -9.76 0.15
N PHE A 109 2.79 -10.18 -0.87
CA PHE A 109 2.72 -9.73 -2.23
C PHE A 109 2.13 -10.85 -3.07
N GLY A 110 0.81 -10.84 -3.23
CA GLY A 110 0.06 -11.83 -4.01
C GLY A 110 -0.40 -11.24 -5.34
N ALA A 111 0.05 -11.73 -6.50
CA ALA A 111 -0.35 -11.16 -7.81
C ALA A 111 -0.12 -9.63 -7.91
N VAL A 112 0.94 -9.14 -7.26
CA VAL A 112 1.30 -7.71 -7.29
C VAL A 112 2.05 -7.39 -8.58
N ASN A 113 1.77 -6.24 -9.18
CA ASN A 113 2.54 -5.71 -10.30
C ASN A 113 3.61 -4.75 -9.77
N THR A 114 4.88 -5.05 -10.01
CA THR A 114 6.01 -4.16 -9.62
C THR A 114 6.57 -3.34 -10.80
N GLY A 115 5.83 -3.31 -11.90
CA GLY A 115 6.16 -2.57 -13.11
C GLY A 115 6.93 -3.40 -14.13
N ASN A 116 7.30 -2.71 -15.21
CA ASN A 116 8.13 -3.22 -16.29
C ASN A 116 9.26 -2.21 -16.55
N SER A 117 10.04 -2.40 -17.63
CA SER A 117 11.12 -1.48 -18.04
C SER A 117 10.81 0.03 -18.05
N SER A 118 9.54 0.44 -18.04
CA SER A 118 9.09 1.85 -18.03
C SER A 118 8.99 2.46 -16.62
N GLY A 119 8.94 1.66 -15.56
CA GLY A 119 8.69 2.13 -14.19
C GLY A 119 9.13 1.10 -13.15
N ARG A 120 10.18 1.43 -12.40
CA ARG A 120 10.88 0.53 -11.47
C ARG A 120 10.33 0.67 -10.05
N THR A 121 9.73 -0.37 -9.47
CA THR A 121 9.56 -0.43 -8.00
C THR A 121 10.93 -0.55 -7.33
N VAL A 122 11.20 0.28 -6.33
CA VAL A 122 12.49 0.32 -5.63
C VAL A 122 12.32 -0.21 -4.21
N LEU A 123 12.94 -1.35 -3.87
CA LEU A 123 12.91 -1.95 -2.52
C LEU A 123 14.29 -1.94 -1.83
N SER A 124 15.26 -1.16 -2.34
CA SER A 124 16.61 -1.12 -1.75
C SER A 124 16.57 -0.74 -0.26
N GLY A 125 17.17 -1.56 0.60
CA GLY A 125 17.17 -1.34 2.05
C GLY A 125 15.86 -1.66 2.75
N ALA A 126 14.83 -2.13 2.04
CA ALA A 126 13.60 -2.59 2.67
C ALA A 126 13.83 -3.88 3.47
N LEU A 127 13.22 -3.98 4.64
CA LEU A 127 13.31 -5.16 5.50
C LEU A 127 12.25 -6.18 5.06
N LEU A 128 12.67 -7.24 4.38
CA LEU A 128 11.78 -8.27 3.80
C LEU A 128 11.68 -9.55 4.65
N ASP A 129 12.14 -9.55 5.90
CA ASP A 129 12.10 -10.73 6.75
C ASP A 129 10.69 -11.32 6.81
N GLN A 130 10.56 -12.61 6.45
CA GLN A 130 9.28 -13.32 6.41
C GLN A 130 8.24 -12.74 5.43
N ALA A 131 8.62 -11.80 4.55
CA ALA A 131 7.74 -11.33 3.49
C ALA A 131 7.48 -12.46 2.49
N ALA A 132 6.21 -12.62 2.11
CA ALA A 132 5.78 -13.63 1.16
C ALA A 132 5.58 -13.01 -0.24
N LEU A 133 6.45 -13.37 -1.19
CA LEU A 133 6.34 -13.00 -2.61
C LEU A 133 5.73 -14.17 -3.37
N VAL A 134 4.40 -14.26 -3.40
CA VAL A 134 3.68 -15.35 -4.07
C VAL A 134 3.04 -14.81 -5.33
N ASP A 135 3.38 -15.36 -6.50
CA ASP A 135 2.85 -14.88 -7.79
C ASP A 135 3.10 -13.38 -8.02
N ALA A 136 4.12 -12.79 -7.40
CA ALA A 136 4.50 -11.40 -7.62
C ALA A 136 5.15 -11.26 -9.01
N GLU A 137 4.63 -10.35 -9.83
CA GLU A 137 5.23 -10.04 -11.13
C GLU A 137 6.42 -9.10 -10.88
N VAL A 138 7.62 -9.68 -10.92
CA VAL A 138 8.91 -9.00 -10.82
C VAL A 138 9.55 -8.95 -12.19
N ASP A 139 9.78 -7.74 -12.70
CA ASP A 139 10.58 -7.53 -13.91
C ASP A 139 12.09 -7.44 -13.55
N ALA A 140 12.96 -7.65 -14.54
CA ALA A 140 14.42 -7.54 -14.38
C ALA A 140 14.89 -6.17 -13.88
N SER A 141 14.03 -5.15 -13.97
CA SER A 141 14.29 -3.82 -13.44
C SER A 141 14.03 -3.71 -11.94
N THR A 142 13.19 -4.54 -11.31
CA THR A 142 12.86 -4.48 -9.88
C THR A 142 14.12 -4.69 -9.02
N VAL A 143 14.41 -3.76 -8.10
CA VAL A 143 15.52 -3.94 -7.13
C VAL A 143 15.00 -4.67 -5.94
N LEU A 144 15.30 -5.96 -5.86
CA LEU A 144 15.22 -6.68 -4.60
C LEU A 144 16.47 -6.31 -3.76
N PRO A 145 16.34 -6.17 -2.43
CA PRO A 145 17.51 -6.04 -1.57
C PRO A 145 18.40 -7.29 -1.74
N GLU A 146 19.71 -7.09 -1.70
CA GLU A 146 20.69 -8.18 -1.71
C GLU A 146 20.64 -8.86 -0.32
N ASP A 147 20.66 -10.21 -0.31
CA ASP A 147 20.63 -11.04 0.91
C ASP A 147 21.76 -10.71 1.91
#